data_AF-A0A7W0WNT6-F1
#
_entry.id   AF-A0A7W0WNT6-F1
#
_cell.length_a   1.000
_cell.length_b   1.000
_cell.length_c   1.000
_cell.angle_alpha   90.00
_cell.angle_beta   90.00
_cell.angle_gamma   90.00
#
_symmetry.space_group_name_H-M   'P 1'
#
loop_
_entity.id
_entity.type
_entity.pdbx_description
1 polymer ?
#
loop_
_entity_poly.entity_id
_entity_poly.type
_entity_poly.pdbx_seq_one_letter_code
_entity_poly.pdbx_strand_id
1 'polypeptide(L)'
;MNAFWRSFLLPGWGQARLGRKLTAGLFLAWEGTTLGMTLKTRRELAYLRRTSSARAEDKRREHEDWLVLLAFNHLFAGLEAYVSGHLTDFPGDLRLQAVPGGVGASVSLPFRLR
;
A
#
# COMPACT_ATOMS: atom_id res chain seq x y z
N MET A 1 -12.21 5.74 12.83
CA MET A 1 -11.78 6.92 12.01
C MET A 1 -10.26 7.22 12.03
N ASN A 2 -9.42 6.61 12.88
CA ASN A 2 -7.98 6.95 12.98
C ASN A 2 -6.98 6.04 12.20
N ALA A 3 -7.44 5.03 11.45
CA ALA A 3 -6.56 4.09 10.76
C ALA A 3 -6.16 4.56 9.35
N PHE A 4 -7.10 5.15 8.60
CA PHE A 4 -6.90 5.70 7.26
C PHE A 4 -5.79 6.77 7.21
N TRP A 5 -5.94 7.83 8.02
CA TRP A 5 -4.98 8.93 8.07
C TRP A 5 -3.56 8.49 8.48
N ARG A 6 -3.46 7.44 9.31
CA ARG A 6 -2.16 6.87 9.72
C ARG A 6 -1.49 6.06 8.62
N SER A 7 -2.24 5.22 7.89
CA SER A 7 -1.69 4.49 6.74
C SER A 7 -1.37 5.40 5.55
N PHE A 8 -2.11 6.50 5.39
CA PHE A 8 -1.81 7.51 4.39
C PHE A 8 -0.48 8.23 4.68
N LEU A 9 -0.25 8.59 5.95
CA LEU A 9 1.01 9.25 6.37
C LEU A 9 2.21 8.30 6.40
N LEU A 10 2.01 7.07 6.86
CA LEU A 10 3.05 6.04 6.94
C LEU A 10 2.49 4.71 6.42
N PRO A 11 2.84 4.35 5.16
CA PRO A 11 2.40 3.10 4.55
C PRO A 11 2.74 1.91 5.46
N GLY A 12 1.72 1.13 5.81
CA GLY A 12 1.82 -0.02 6.72
C GLY A 12 1.43 0.24 8.19
N TRP A 13 1.34 1.49 8.68
CA TRP A 13 0.97 1.76 10.09
C TRP A 13 -0.45 1.30 10.42
N GLY A 14 -1.46 1.71 9.63
CA GLY A 14 -2.85 1.37 9.93
C GLY A 14 -3.14 -0.13 9.82
N GLN A 15 -2.44 -0.83 8.93
CA GLN A 15 -2.57 -2.28 8.77
C GLN A 15 -1.96 -3.08 9.92
N ALA A 16 -0.83 -2.61 10.47
CA ALA A 16 -0.21 -3.23 11.64
C ALA A 16 -1.16 -3.19 12.86
N ARG A 17 -1.95 -2.11 12.99
CA ARG A 17 -2.94 -1.95 14.07
C ARG A 17 -4.20 -2.78 13.86
N LEU A 18 -4.55 -3.10 12.61
CA LEU A 18 -5.67 -3.98 12.24
C LEU A 18 -5.28 -5.47 12.29
N GLY A 19 -4.10 -5.84 12.82
CA GLY A 19 -3.63 -7.22 12.93
C GLY A 19 -3.14 -7.84 11.62
N ARG A 20 -3.14 -7.09 10.51
CA ARG A 20 -2.72 -7.54 9.17
C ARG A 20 -1.22 -7.36 8.95
N LYS A 21 -0.43 -8.10 9.72
CA LYS A 21 1.05 -7.99 9.74
C LYS A 21 1.72 -8.22 8.38
N LEU A 22 1.21 -9.16 7.58
CA LEU A 22 1.73 -9.42 6.22
C LEU A 22 1.55 -8.21 5.31
N THR A 23 0.35 -7.64 5.26
CA THR A 23 0.07 -6.51 4.38
C THR A 23 0.86 -5.28 4.83
N ALA A 24 0.95 -5.04 6.13
CA ALA A 24 1.81 -3.99 6.68
C ALA A 24 3.28 -4.13 6.25
N GLY A 25 3.80 -5.37 6.29
CA GLY A 25 5.17 -5.66 5.84
C GLY A 25 5.39 -5.43 4.35
N LEU A 26 4.43 -5.77 3.50
CA LEU A 26 4.50 -5.54 2.05
C LEU A 26 4.56 -4.04 1.71
N PHE A 27 3.70 -3.25 2.33
CA PHE A 27 3.69 -1.79 2.12
C PHE A 27 4.96 -1.13 2.63
N LEU A 28 5.48 -1.55 3.80
CA LEU A 28 6.74 -1.05 4.34
C LEU A 28 7.94 -1.40 3.45
N ALA A 29 8.00 -2.64 2.93
CA ALA A 29 9.05 -3.05 2.02
C ALA A 29 9.03 -2.21 0.74
N TRP A 30 7.85 -2.03 0.15
CA TRP A 30 7.68 -1.23 -1.07
C TRP A 30 8.01 0.25 -0.85
N GLU A 31 7.60 0.80 0.28
CA GLU A 31 7.94 2.16 0.71
C GLU A 31 9.46 2.33 0.82
N GLY A 32 10.14 1.37 1.47
CA GLY A 32 11.60 1.37 1.57
C GLY A 32 12.29 1.36 0.21
N THR A 33 11.81 0.55 -0.74
CA THR A 33 12.35 0.49 -2.11
C THR A 33 12.18 1.82 -2.85
N THR A 34 10.97 2.37 -2.86
CA THR A 34 10.65 3.59 -3.60
C THR A 34 11.33 4.83 -3.00
N LEU A 35 11.37 4.95 -1.66
CA LEU A 35 12.15 5.99 -0.97
C LEU A 35 13.65 5.87 -1.26
N GLY A 36 14.19 4.65 -1.17
CA GLY A 36 15.61 4.39 -1.42
C GLY A 36 16.02 4.79 -2.84
N MET A 37 15.23 4.41 -3.85
CA MET A 37 15.46 4.78 -5.24
C MET A 37 15.29 6.28 -5.48
N THR A 38 14.29 6.91 -4.88
CA THR A 38 14.10 8.37 -4.94
C THR A 38 15.33 9.11 -4.41
N LEU A 39 15.89 8.69 -3.27
CA LEU A 39 17.09 9.29 -2.69
C LEU A 39 18.34 9.02 -3.54
N LYS A 40 18.50 7.79 -4.04
CA LYS A 40 19.64 7.40 -4.89
C LYS A 40 19.65 8.18 -6.20
N THR A 41 18.53 8.19 -6.92
CA THR A 41 18.40 8.89 -8.22
C THR A 41 18.61 10.40 -8.09
N ARG A 42 18.16 11.01 -6.99
CA ARG A 42 18.41 12.43 -6.72
C ARG A 42 19.90 12.75 -6.56
N ARG A 43 20.66 11.88 -5.89
CA ARG A 43 22.12 12.02 -5.75
C ARG A 43 22.83 11.84 -7.09
N GLU A 44 22.46 10.82 -7.85
CA GLU A 44 23.02 10.57 -9.19
C GLU A 44 22.72 11.71 -10.17
N LEU A 45 21.49 12.24 -10.16
CA LEU A 45 21.10 13.39 -10.96
C LEU A 45 21.92 14.64 -10.61
N ALA A 46 22.11 14.92 -9.32
CA ALA A 46 22.93 16.06 -8.88
C ALA A 46 24.38 15.94 -9.34
N TYR A 47 24.94 14.73 -9.35
CA TYR A 47 26.28 14.47 -9.87
C TYR A 47 26.36 14.68 -11.40
N LEU A 48 25.42 14.11 -12.16
CA LEU A 48 25.39 14.22 -13.63
C LEU A 48 25.16 15.66 -14.11
N ARG A 49 24.38 16.45 -13.37
CA ARG A 49 24.20 17.89 -13.65
C ARG A 49 25.46 18.70 -13.43
N ARG A 50 26.28 18.37 -12.43
CA ARG A 50 27.57 19.03 -12.18
C ARG A 50 28.60 18.72 -13.26
N THR A 51 28.52 17.55 -13.87
CA THR A 51 29.43 17.12 -14.94
C THR A 51 28.91 17.41 -16.35
N SER A 52 27.80 18.14 -16.48
CA SER A 52 27.14 18.48 -17.76
C SER A 52 26.92 17.27 -18.67
N SER A 53 26.61 16.12 -18.09
CA SER A 53 26.40 14.87 -18.83
C SER A 53 25.06 14.90 -19.57
N ALA A 54 25.05 14.43 -20.83
CA ALA A 54 23.82 14.26 -21.62
C ALA A 54 22.80 13.31 -20.96
N ARG A 55 23.24 12.43 -20.04
CA ARG A 55 22.39 11.48 -19.31
C ARG A 55 21.61 12.09 -18.13
N ALA A 56 21.82 13.37 -17.83
CA ALA A 56 21.15 14.03 -16.70
C ALA A 56 19.62 14.01 -16.87
N GLU A 57 19.10 14.17 -18.08
CA GLU A 57 17.66 14.16 -18.32
C GLU A 57 17.03 12.77 -18.14
N ASP A 58 17.72 11.70 -18.58
CA ASP A 58 17.24 10.33 -18.35
C ASP A 58 17.15 10.02 -16.85
N LYS A 59 18.18 10.42 -16.09
CA LYS A 59 18.20 10.23 -14.63
C LYS A 59 17.14 11.07 -13.92
N ARG A 60 16.79 12.23 -14.48
CA ARG A 60 15.70 13.08 -13.98
C ARG A 60 14.35 12.40 -14.13
N ARG A 61 14.07 11.80 -15.30
CA ARG A 61 12.84 11.03 -15.53
C ARG A 61 12.75 9.83 -14.60
N GLU A 62 13.84 9.08 -14.43
CA GLU A 62 13.88 7.96 -13.50
C GLU A 62 13.54 8.41 -12.07
N HIS A 63 14.07 9.55 -11.61
CA HIS A 63 13.71 10.11 -10.31
C HIS A 63 12.21 10.46 -10.18
N GLU A 64 11.64 11.05 -11.23
CA GLU A 64 10.21 11.38 -11.28
C GLU A 64 9.35 10.12 -11.25
N ASP A 65 9.73 9.05 -11.96
CA ASP A 65 9.03 7.77 -11.95
C ASP A 65 8.99 7.16 -10.54
N TRP A 66 10.11 7.19 -9.81
CA TRP A 66 10.16 6.69 -8.44
C TRP A 66 9.32 7.54 -7.46
N LEU A 67 9.26 8.85 -7.67
CA LEU A 67 8.38 9.73 -6.90
C LEU A 67 6.89 9.43 -7.15
N VAL A 68 6.53 9.14 -8.40
CA VAL A 68 5.15 8.74 -8.74
C VAL A 68 4.80 7.42 -8.05
N LEU A 69 5.69 6.42 -8.13
CA LEU A 69 5.48 5.12 -7.46
C LEU A 69 5.35 5.26 -5.94
N LEU A 70 6.15 6.14 -5.33
CA LEU A 70 6.05 6.47 -3.91
C LEU A 70 4.67 7.05 -3.58
N ALA A 71 4.24 8.10 -4.29
CA ALA A 71 2.95 8.73 -4.07
C ALA A 71 1.77 7.74 -4.27
N PHE A 72 1.85 6.88 -5.29
CA PHE A 72 0.86 5.83 -5.52
C PHE A 72 0.81 4.82 -4.37
N ASN A 73 1.96 4.46 -3.79
CA ASN A 73 2.01 3.56 -2.64
C ASN A 73 1.25 4.13 -1.45
N HIS A 74 1.43 5.42 -1.14
CA HIS A 74 0.70 6.09 -0.06
C HIS A 74 -0.81 6.11 -0.28
N LEU A 75 -1.25 6.40 -1.51
CA LEU A 75 -2.66 6.40 -1.87
C LEU A 75 -3.26 5.00 -1.72
N PHE A 76 -2.56 3.98 -2.22
CA PHE A 76 -3.01 2.59 -2.17
C PHE A 76 -3.05 2.06 -0.73
N ALA A 77 -2.06 2.40 0.10
CA ALA A 77 -2.03 2.06 1.52
C ALA A 77 -3.19 2.71 2.29
N GLY A 78 -3.52 3.96 1.97
CA GLY A 78 -4.70 4.64 2.50
C GLY A 78 -5.99 3.92 2.11
N LEU A 79 -6.17 3.63 0.81
CA LEU A 79 -7.35 2.93 0.29
C LEU A 79 -7.55 1.56 0.96
N GLU A 80 -6.51 0.74 1.04
CA GLU A 80 -6.59 -0.56 1.69
C GLU A 80 -7.01 -0.43 3.15
N ALA A 81 -6.43 0.53 3.88
CA ALA A 81 -6.76 0.74 5.28
C ALA A 81 -8.20 1.25 5.48
N TYR A 82 -8.71 2.05 4.53
CA TYR A 82 -10.10 2.51 4.52
C TYR A 82 -11.07 1.34 4.31
N VAL A 83 -10.79 0.50 3.31
CA VAL A 83 -11.60 -0.68 2.98
C VAL A 83 -11.58 -1.67 4.15
N SER A 84 -10.40 -2.01 4.66
CA SER A 84 -10.26 -2.90 5.81
C SER A 84 -10.97 -2.36 7.06
N GLY A 85 -10.91 -1.04 7.30
CA GLY A 85 -11.65 -0.40 8.38
C GLY A 85 -13.17 -0.50 8.23
N HIS A 86 -13.71 -0.22 7.05
CA HIS A 86 -15.16 -0.33 6.79
C HIS A 86 -15.67 -1.77 6.79
N LEU A 87 -14.85 -2.73 6.38
CA LEU A 87 -15.18 -4.15 6.45
C LEU A 87 -15.20 -4.68 7.90
N THR A 88 -14.58 -3.97 8.85
CA THR A 88 -14.60 -4.37 10.27
C THR A 88 -16.02 -4.26 10.86
N ASP A 89 -16.84 -3.33 10.35
CA ASP A 89 -18.22 -3.14 10.78
C ASP A 89 -19.23 -3.97 9.98
N PHE A 90 -18.79 -4.77 9.00
CA PHE A 90 -19.67 -5.55 8.13
C PHE A 90 -20.16 -6.82 8.87
N PRO A 91 -21.47 -6.94 9.18
CA PRO A 91 -22.01 -8.09 9.91
C PRO A 91 -22.19 -9.26 8.95
N GLY A 92 -21.14 -10.05 8.76
CA GLY A 92 -21.23 -11.30 8.01
C GLY A 92 -19.87 -11.94 7.87
N ASP A 93 -19.68 -13.06 8.57
CA ASP A 93 -18.58 -14.00 8.31
C ASP A 93 -18.70 -14.51 6.87
N LEU A 94 -18.16 -13.75 5.92
CA LEU A 94 -18.12 -14.12 4.52
C LEU A 94 -16.92 -15.06 4.35
N ARG A 95 -17.15 -16.35 4.63
CA ARG A 95 -16.12 -17.38 4.53
C ARG A 95 -16.00 -17.82 3.08
N LEU A 96 -14.87 -17.50 2.46
CA LEU A 96 -14.46 -18.09 1.19
C LEU A 96 -13.90 -19.48 1.49
N GLN A 97 -14.62 -20.52 1.09
CA GLN A 97 -14.23 -21.91 1.28
C GLN A 97 -14.03 -22.55 -0.10
N ALA A 98 -12.89 -23.22 -0.29
CA ALA A 98 -12.70 -24.08 -1.45
C ALA A 98 -13.70 -25.24 -1.36
N VAL A 99 -14.61 -25.32 -2.34
CA VAL A 99 -15.60 -26.39 -2.44
C VAL A 99 -15.18 -27.32 -3.58
N PRO A 100 -15.57 -28.60 -3.55
CA PRO A 100 -15.24 -29.51 -4.64
C PRO A 100 -15.70 -28.93 -5.99
N GLY A 101 -14.75 -28.62 -6.88
CA GLY A 101 -15.02 -28.04 -8.20
C GLY A 101 -15.01 -26.51 -8.31
N GLY A 102 -14.70 -25.74 -7.24
CA GLY A 102 -14.61 -24.29 -7.34
C GLY A 102 -14.40 -23.52 -6.04
N VAL A 103 -14.68 -22.22 -6.07
CA VAL A 103 -14.64 -21.33 -4.89
C VAL A 103 -16.08 -21.06 -4.45
N GLY A 104 -16.41 -21.41 -3.21
CA GLY A 104 -17.70 -21.12 -2.58
C GLY A 104 -17.59 -19.98 -1.59
N ALA A 105 -18.61 -19.12 -1.52
CA ALA A 105 -18.75 -18.10 -0.49
C ALA A 105 -19.96 -18.44 0.39
N SER A 106 -19.77 -18.51 1.70
CA SER A 106 -20.86 -18.69 2.67
C SER A 106 -21.02 -17.46 3.55
N VAL A 107 -22.27 -17.15 3.92
CA VAL A 107 -22.64 -16.02 4.80
C VAL A 107 -23.53 -16.56 5.92
N SER A 108 -23.13 -16.33 7.18
CA SER A 108 -23.92 -16.69 8.36
C SER A 108 -24.62 -15.45 8.94
N LEU A 109 -25.96 -15.45 8.94
CA LEU A 109 -26.76 -14.37 9.54
C LEU A 109 -27.46 -14.90 10.81
N PRO A 110 -27.20 -14.33 12.00
CA PRO A 110 -27.96 -14.66 13.20
C PRO A 110 -29.35 -14.03 13.12
N PHE A 111 -30.40 -14.86 13.05
CA PHE A 111 -31.78 -14.39 13.13
C PHE A 111 -32.35 -14.63 14.55
N ARG A 112 -32.91 -13.59 15.18
CA ARG A 112 -33.75 -13.75 16.37
C ARG A 112 -35.20 -13.85 15.92
N LEU A 113 -35.82 -15.00 16.17
CA LEU A 113 -37.28 -15.14 16.14
C LEU A 113 -37.83 -14.52 17.43
N ARG A 114 -38.70 -13.53 17.29
CA ARG A 114 -39.40 -12.86 18.39
C ARG A 114 -40.82 -13.41 18.50
#